data_AF-A0A7Y5RL66-F1
#
_entry.id   AF-A0A7Y5RL66-F1
#
_cell.length_a   1.000
_cell.length_b   1.000
_cell.length_c   1.000
_cell.angle_alpha   90.00
_cell.angle_beta   90.00
_cell.angle_gamma   90.00
#
_symmetry.space_group_name_H-M   'P 1'
#
loop_
_entity.id
_entity.type
_entity.pdbx_description
1 polymer ?
#
loop_
_entity_poly.entity_id
_entity_poly.type
_entity_poly.pdbx_seq_one_letter_code
_entity_poly.pdbx_strand_id
1 'polypeptide(L)' 'MTTVPPPEVAAAVASAHRDEWARVLASTARVSRDLDLAEECTQAAFERALARWPVDGIPHRPGGWLTPVAGTRAR' A
#
# COMPACT_ATOMS: atom_id res chain seq x y z
N MET A 1 -3.52 -17.93 -13.19
CA MET A 1 -2.97 -18.67 -12.04
C MET A 1 -2.68 -17.65 -10.95
N THR A 2 -3.66 -17.35 -10.09
CA THR A 2 -3.48 -16.40 -8.99
C THR A 2 -2.62 -17.09 -7.95
N THR A 3 -1.32 -16.77 -7.91
CA THR A 3 -0.47 -17.23 -6.83
C THR A 3 -1.01 -16.60 -5.54
N VAL A 4 -1.42 -17.43 -4.59
CA VAL A 4 -1.83 -16.96 -3.27
C VAL A 4 -0.56 -16.48 -2.57
N PRO A 5 -0.51 -15.24 -2.04
CA PRO A 5 0.67 -14.75 -1.34
C PRO A 5 0.96 -15.64 -0.12
N PRO A 6 2.24 -15.76 0.30
CA PRO A 6 2.59 -16.44 1.54
C PRO A 6 1.74 -15.92 2.71
N PRO A 7 1.34 -16.79 3.65
CA PRO A 7 0.43 -16.41 4.73
C PRO A 7 0.99 -15.27 5.59
N GLU A 8 2.32 -15.18 5.79
CA GLU A 8 2.92 -14.05 6.50
C GLU A 8 2.73 -12.72 5.75
N VAL A 9 2.81 -12.74 4.40
CA VAL A 9 2.60 -11.55 3.58
C VAL A 9 1.14 -11.13 3.62
N ALA A 10 0.22 -12.08 3.47
CA ALA A 10 -1.22 -11.81 3.57
C ALA A 10 -1.58 -11.19 4.93
N ALA A 11 -1.04 -11.75 6.03
CA ALA A 11 -1.26 -11.22 7.38
C ALA A 11 -0.65 -9.82 7.55
N ALA A 12 0.56 -9.58 7.05
CA ALA A 12 1.21 -8.28 7.12
C ALA A 12 0.46 -7.22 6.32
N VAL A 13 -0.02 -7.54 5.11
CA VAL A 13 -0.84 -6.63 4.29
C VAL A 13 -2.15 -6.32 5.00
N ALA A 14 -2.81 -7.34 5.57
CA ALA A 14 -4.05 -7.14 6.32
C ALA A 14 -3.84 -6.27 7.57
N SER A 15 -2.72 -6.41 8.29
CA SER A 15 -2.38 -5.52 9.41
C SER A 15 -2.13 -4.10 8.92
N ALA A 16 -1.26 -3.92 7.93
CA ALA A 16 -0.96 -2.62 7.37
C ALA A 16 -2.22 -1.91 6.83
N HIS A 17 -3.16 -2.65 6.24
CA HIS A 17 -4.43 -2.09 5.80
C HIS A 17 -5.26 -1.55 6.99
N ARG A 18 -5.40 -2.34 8.06
CA ARG A 18 -6.11 -1.89 9.26
C ARG A 18 -5.42 -0.70 9.94
N ASP A 19 -4.09 -0.69 9.95
CA ASP A 19 -3.31 0.25 10.76
C ASP A 19 -2.98 1.55 10.01
N GLU A 20 -2.82 1.51 8.69
CA GLU A 20 -2.19 2.59 7.91
C GLU A 20 -3.06 3.12 6.76
N TRP A 21 -4.17 2.45 6.38
CA TRP A 21 -4.99 2.85 5.23
C TRP A 21 -5.36 4.34 5.25
N ALA A 22 -5.98 4.80 6.34
CA ALA A 22 -6.44 6.18 6.46
C ALA A 22 -5.29 7.19 6.37
N ARG A 23 -4.11 6.86 6.91
CA ARG A 23 -2.93 7.74 6.86
C ARG A 23 -2.34 7.83 5.46
N VAL A 24 -2.19 6.69 4.79
CA VAL A 24 -1.70 6.64 3.40
C VAL A 24 -2.66 7.41 2.49
N LEU A 25 -3.95 7.13 2.56
CA LEU A 25 -4.99 7.82 1.78
C LEU A 25 -4.96 9.34 2.02
N ALA A 26 -4.97 9.78 3.28
CA ALA A 26 -4.93 11.21 3.61
C ALA A 26 -3.65 11.89 3.11
N SER A 27 -2.50 11.21 3.21
CA SER A 27 -1.23 11.75 2.71
C SER A 27 -1.21 11.90 1.18
N THR A 28 -1.79 10.93 0.47
CA THR A 28 -1.93 10.95 -0.99
C THR A 28 -2.93 12.00 -1.44
N ALA A 29 -4.11 12.08 -0.81
CA ALA A 29 -5.13 13.09 -1.12
C ALA A 29 -4.62 14.52 -0.92
N ARG A 30 -3.75 14.74 0.08
CA ARG A 30 -3.12 16.03 0.32
C ARG A 30 -2.23 16.49 -0.85
N VAL A 31 -1.61 15.55 -1.57
CA VAL A 31 -0.73 15.90 -2.70
C VAL A 31 -1.47 15.91 -4.04
N SER A 32 -2.40 14.97 -4.28
CA SER A 32 -3.20 14.92 -5.52
C SER A 32 -4.27 16.02 -5.58
N ARG A 33 -4.78 16.46 -4.42
CA ARG A 33 -6.01 17.28 -4.31
C ARG A 33 -7.24 16.64 -4.95
N ASP A 34 -7.22 15.31 -5.04
CA ASP A 34 -8.25 14.47 -5.65
C ASP A 34 -8.37 13.19 -4.80
N LEU A 35 -9.54 12.99 -4.21
CA LEU A 35 -9.79 11.86 -3.29
C LEU A 35 -9.93 10.55 -4.05
N ASP A 36 -10.57 10.55 -5.21
CA ASP A 36 -10.80 9.35 -6.01
C ASP A 36 -9.46 8.84 -6.53
N LEU A 37 -8.63 9.73 -7.09
CA LEU A 37 -7.27 9.40 -7.50
C LEU A 37 -6.40 8.94 -6.32
N ALA A 38 -6.60 9.50 -5.13
CA ALA A 38 -5.84 9.10 -3.95
C ALA A 38 -6.24 7.70 -3.45
N GLU A 39 -7.51 7.32 -3.55
CA GLU A 39 -7.98 5.97 -3.24
C GLU A 39 -7.36 4.95 -4.20
N GLU A 40 -7.44 5.20 -5.51
CA GLU A 40 -6.83 4.35 -6.54
C GLU A 40 -5.32 4.18 -6.31
N CYS A 41 -4.61 5.28 -6.03
CA CYS A 41 -3.17 5.23 -5.75
C CYS A 41 -2.85 4.44 -4.48
N THR A 42 -3.70 4.55 -3.46
CA THR A 42 -3.55 3.83 -2.19
C THR A 42 -3.77 2.33 -2.40
N GLN A 43 -4.86 1.95 -3.09
CA GLN A 43 -5.13 0.56 -3.47
C GLN A 43 -3.97 -0.04 -4.26
N ALA A 44 -3.49 0.68 -5.27
CA ALA A 44 -2.37 0.24 -6.10
C ALA A 44 -1.06 0.08 -5.31
N ALA A 45 -0.87 0.80 -4.20
CA ALA A 45 0.26 0.60 -3.30
C ALA A 45 0.13 -0.72 -2.50
N PHE A 46 -1.07 -1.05 -2.03
CA PHE A 46 -1.36 -2.32 -1.36
C PHE A 46 -1.26 -3.53 -2.32
N GLU A 47 -1.73 -3.39 -3.56
CA GLU A 47 -1.53 -4.40 -4.60
C GLU A 47 -0.03 -4.65 -4.86
N ARG A 48 0.75 -3.57 -4.89
CA ARG A 48 2.20 -3.66 -5.09
C ARG A 48 2.90 -4.28 -3.88
N ALA A 49 2.39 -4.07 -2.67
CA ALA A 49 2.87 -4.78 -1.47
C ALA A 49 2.65 -6.29 -1.60
N LEU A 50 1.45 -6.73 -2.01
CA LEU A 50 1.14 -8.15 -2.24
C LEU A 50 2.06 -8.77 -3.30
N ALA A 51 2.46 -8.00 -4.32
CA ALA A 51 3.35 -8.48 -5.36
C ALA A 51 4.84 -8.46 -4.96
N ARG A 52 5.28 -7.49 -4.16
CA ARG A 52 6.71 -7.26 -3.84
C ARG A 52 7.17 -7.90 -2.55
N TRP A 53 6.39 -7.85 -1.49
CA TRP A 53 6.81 -8.38 -0.19
C TRP A 53 7.14 -9.88 -0.17
N PRO A 54 6.53 -10.76 -1.01
CA PRO A 54 6.95 -12.16 -1.10
C PRO A 54 8.39 -12.35 -1.61
N VAL A 55 8.91 -11.38 -2.38
CA VAL A 55 10.24 -11.45 -3.01
C VAL A 55 11.24 -10.60 -2.25
N ASP A 56 10.86 -9.37 -1.92
CA ASP A 56 11.73 -8.35 -1.33
C ASP A 56 11.70 -8.38 0.22
N GLY A 57 10.78 -9.16 0.80
CA GLY A 57 10.51 -9.21 2.24
C GLY A 57 9.52 -8.14 2.71
N ILE A 58 8.91 -8.38 3.88
CA ILE A 58 7.99 -7.43 4.53
C ILE A 58 8.80 -6.31 5.18
N PRO A 59 8.56 -5.03 4.85
CA PRO A 59 9.25 -3.91 5.47
C PRO A 59 8.97 -3.82 6.98
N HIS A 60 9.99 -3.51 7.76
CA HIS A 60 9.88 -3.20 9.20
C HIS A 60 8.87 -2.08 9.53
N ARG A 61 8.62 -1.16 8.59
CA ARG A 61 7.64 -0.06 8.69
C ARG A 61 6.76 -0.03 7.43
N PRO A 62 5.67 -0.81 7.36
CA PRO A 62 4.82 -0.90 6.18
C PRO A 62 4.26 0.45 5.71
N GLY A 63 3.74 1.29 6.62
CA GLY A 63 3.20 2.62 6.27
C GLY A 63 4.23 3.56 5.62
N GLY A 64 5.49 3.48 6.04
CA GLY A 64 6.60 4.23 5.46
C GLY A 64 6.99 3.76 4.05
N TRP A 65 6.70 2.51 3.71
CA TRP A 65 6.87 1.99 2.35
C TRP A 65 5.66 2.32 1.46
N LEU A 66 4.44 2.20 2.00
CA LEU A 66 3.19 2.41 1.25
C LEU A 66 2.99 3.86 0.81
N THR A 67 3.28 4.83 1.69
CA THR A 67 3.09 6.26 1.42
C THR A 67 3.84 6.75 0.17
N PRO A 68 5.18 6.56 0.02
CA PRO A 68 5.88 6.98 -1.19
C PRO A 68 5.48 6.17 -2.43
N VAL A 69 5.07 4.90 -2.27
CA VAL A 69 4.58 4.08 -3.38
C VAL A 69 3.25 4.63 -3.93
N ALA A 70 2.32 5.00 -3.06
CA ALA A 70 1.06 5.65 -3.45
C ALA A 70 1.33 7.04 -4.09
N GLY A 71 2.21 7.84 -3.47
CA GLY A 71 2.55 9.18 -3.96
C GLY A 71 3.30 9.23 -5.30
N THR A 72 3.82 8.11 -5.80
CA THR A 72 4.52 8.06 -7.11
C THR A 72 3.54 8.20 -8.28
N ARG A 73 2.29 7.75 -8.13
CA ARG A 73 1.26 7.81 -9.17
C ARG A 73 0.29 9.00 -9.04
N ALA A 74 0.38 9.73 -7.94
CA ALA A 74 -0.52 10.82 -7.59
C ALA A 74 0.02 12.21 -8.02
N ARG A 75 0.97 12.27 -8.95
CA ARG A 75 1.65 13.50 -9.41
C ARG A 75 1.40 13.76 -10.89
#